data_AF-X0TMU9-F1
#
_entry.id   AF-X0TMU9-F1
#
_cell.length_a   1.000
_cell.length_b   1.000
_cell.length_c   1.000
_cell.angle_alpha   90.00
_cell.angle_beta   90.00
_cell.angle_gamma   90.00
#
_symmetry.space_group_name_H-M   'P 1'
#
loop_
_entity.id
_entity.type
_entity.pdbx_description
1 polymer ?
#
loop_
_entity_poly.entity_id
_entity_poly.type
_entity_poly.pdbx_seq_one_letter_code
_entity_poly.pdbx_strand_id
1 'polypeptide(L)'
;MTPSGGQVQIWAIVPAAGMGRRMGGPKQSLPYRNSTIAAAVVRTLLNADVTGVVVVTRTDLVGTLDLPKDVRVCVAINDDPHSEMI
;
A
#
# COMPACT_ATOMS: atom_id res chain seq x y z
N MET A 1 17.34 13.74 32.16
CA MET A 1 16.13 14.04 31.38
C MET A 1 15.94 12.93 30.37
N THR A 2 15.10 11.94 30.68
CA THR A 2 14.60 10.99 29.68
C THR A 2 13.65 11.75 28.75
N PRO A 3 13.71 11.57 27.42
CA PRO A 3 12.71 12.15 26.54
C PRO A 3 11.34 11.65 26.96
N SER A 4 10.36 12.56 27.04
CA SER A 4 8.96 12.28 27.33
C SER A 4 8.51 11.02 26.58
N GLY A 5 7.95 10.04 27.30
CA GLY A 5 7.65 8.68 26.82
C GLY A 5 6.54 8.57 25.78
N GLY A 6 6.68 9.27 24.65
CA GLY A 6 5.88 9.02 23.46
C GLY A 6 6.33 7.72 22.80
N GLN A 7 5.39 6.81 22.61
CA GLN A 7 5.64 5.56 21.91
C GLN A 7 6.02 5.87 20.45
N VAL A 8 7.17 5.37 19.97
CA VAL A 8 7.63 5.55 18.58
C VAL A 8 6.60 4.91 17.65
N GLN A 9 6.05 5.70 16.72
CA GLN A 9 5.08 5.23 15.74
C GLN A 9 5.80 4.85 14.45
N ILE A 10 5.61 3.62 13.98
CA ILE A 10 6.22 3.11 12.75
C ILE A 10 5.12 2.97 11.70
N TRP A 11 5.25 3.67 10.58
CA TRP A 11 4.29 3.64 9.48
C TRP A 11 4.92 3.01 8.25
N ALA A 12 4.13 2.26 7.49
CA ALA A 12 4.53 1.72 6.20
C ALA A 12 3.85 2.47 5.05
N ILE A 13 4.58 2.64 3.95
CA ILE A 13 4.05 3.19 2.70
C ILE A 13 4.19 2.12 1.62
N VAL A 14 3.10 1.83 0.91
CA VAL A 14 3.07 0.87 -0.21
C VAL A 14 2.80 1.63 -1.50
N PRO A 15 3.83 1.89 -2.32
CA PRO A 15 3.66 2.47 -3.65
C PRO A 15 2.98 1.46 -4.59
N ALA A 16 1.75 1.76 -4.99
CA ALA A 16 0.88 0.89 -5.80
C ALA A 16 0.12 1.69 -6.88
N ALA A 17 0.64 2.84 -7.30
CA ALA A 17 0.10 3.69 -8.37
C ALA A 17 0.74 3.43 -9.75
N GLY A 18 1.76 2.57 -9.81
CA GLY A 18 2.51 2.29 -11.03
C GLY A 18 1.66 1.58 -12.08
N MET A 19 1.69 2.10 -13.31
CA MET A 19 0.92 1.56 -14.45
C MET A 19 1.55 0.33 -15.11
N GLY A 20 2.78 -0.04 -14.72
CA GLY A 20 3.45 -1.23 -15.24
C GLY A 20 3.59 -1.27 -16.77
N ARG A 21 3.80 -0.11 -17.42
CA ARG A 21 3.81 0.05 -18.90
C ARG A 21 4.73 -0.95 -19.62
N ARG A 22 5.85 -1.33 -18.99
CA ARG A 22 6.81 -2.31 -19.53
C ARG A 22 6.33 -3.77 -19.45
N MET A 23 5.25 -4.04 -18.72
CA MET A 23 4.78 -5.38 -18.34
C MET A 23 3.31 -5.61 -18.73
N GLY A 24 2.72 -4.75 -19.54
CA GLY A 24 1.36 -4.91 -20.09
C GLY A 24 0.21 -4.58 -19.14
N GLY A 25 0.49 -4.18 -17.89
CA GLY A 25 -0.55 -3.76 -16.93
C GLY A 25 -0.05 -3.57 -15.49
N PRO A 26 -0.94 -3.12 -14.57
CA PRO A 26 -0.60 -2.88 -13.16
C PRO A 26 -0.27 -4.19 -12.45
N LYS A 27 0.98 -4.35 -11.99
CA LYS A 27 1.43 -5.61 -11.35
C LYS A 27 0.76 -5.85 -9.99
N GLN A 28 0.46 -4.77 -9.28
CA GLN A 28 -0.02 -4.78 -7.90
C GLN A 28 -1.41 -5.45 -7.76
N SER A 29 -2.23 -5.45 -8.81
CA SER A 29 -3.53 -6.11 -8.85
C SER A 29 -3.48 -7.55 -9.33
N LEU A 30 -2.30 -8.05 -9.74
CA LEU A 30 -2.17 -9.43 -10.22
C LEU A 30 -2.48 -10.43 -9.09
N PRO A 31 -3.13 -11.56 -9.41
CA PRO A 31 -3.37 -12.62 -8.44
C PRO A 31 -2.07 -13.14 -7.85
N TYR A 32 -2.04 -13.27 -6.52
CA TYR A 32 -0.97 -13.90 -5.77
C TYR A 32 -1.57 -14.68 -4.59
N ARG A 33 -1.41 -16.01 -4.64
CA ARG A 33 -2.09 -16.94 -3.72
C ARG A 33 -3.62 -16.72 -3.75
N ASN A 34 -4.20 -16.27 -2.65
CA ASN A 34 -5.66 -16.21 -2.46
C ASN A 34 -6.22 -14.78 -2.62
N SER A 35 -5.44 -13.85 -3.17
CA SER A 35 -5.71 -12.40 -3.19
C SER A 35 -4.78 -11.74 -4.22
N THR A 36 -4.44 -10.46 -4.07
CA THR A 36 -3.51 -9.72 -4.95
C THR A 36 -2.11 -9.59 -4.34
N ILE A 37 -1.14 -9.20 -5.18
CA ILE A 37 0.21 -8.82 -4.70
C ILE A 37 0.12 -7.68 -3.67
N ALA A 38 -0.63 -6.61 -3.95
CA ALA A 38 -0.78 -5.48 -3.03
C ALA A 38 -1.33 -5.93 -1.66
N ALA A 39 -2.40 -6.71 -1.68
CA ALA A 39 -3.04 -7.19 -0.46
C ALA A 39 -2.13 -8.10 0.37
N ALA A 40 -1.30 -8.93 -0.28
CA ALA A 40 -0.32 -9.77 0.40
C ALA A 40 0.76 -8.94 1.12
N VAL A 41 1.25 -7.88 0.48
CA VAL A 41 2.20 -6.93 1.09
C VAL A 41 1.55 -6.23 2.28
N VAL A 42 0.34 -5.69 2.13
CA VAL A 42 -0.36 -4.97 3.22
C VAL A 42 -0.60 -5.88 4.42
N ARG A 43 -1.07 -7.12 4.22
CA ARG A 43 -1.22 -8.09 5.33
C ARG A 43 0.10 -8.41 6.03
N THR A 44 1.19 -8.50 5.28
CA THR A 44 2.52 -8.74 5.84
C THR A 44 2.95 -7.57 6.74
N LEU A 45 2.73 -6.34 6.30
CA LEU A 45 3.06 -5.14 7.07
C LEU A 45 2.17 -5.00 8.33
N LEU A 46 0.87 -5.28 8.22
CA LEU A 46 -0.06 -5.26 9.36
C LEU A 46 0.32 -6.28 10.45
N ASN A 47 0.96 -7.40 10.07
CA ASN A 47 1.48 -8.40 11.00
C ASN A 47 2.83 -8.03 11.61
N ALA A 48 3.51 -6.99 11.11
CA ALA A 48 4.80 -6.50 11.60
C ALA A 48 4.65 -5.41 12.69
N ASP A 49 3.45 -5.27 13.27
CA ASP A 49 3.12 -4.31 14.35
C ASP A 49 3.39 -2.84 14.00
N VAL A 50 3.17 -2.48 12.73
CA VAL A 50 3.17 -1.07 12.30
C VAL A 50 1.93 -0.35 12.83
N THR A 51 2.08 0.94 13.16
CA THR A 51 0.98 1.84 13.53
C THR A 51 -0.07 1.92 12.42
N GLY A 52 0.37 1.95 11.15
CA GLY A 52 -0.51 2.05 10.01
C GLY A 52 0.18 1.80 8.68
N VAL A 53 -0.62 1.55 7.66
CA VAL A 53 -0.18 1.32 6.28
C VAL A 53 -0.89 2.31 5.37
N VAL A 54 -0.11 3.12 4.67
CA VAL A 54 -0.61 4.01 3.61
C VAL A 54 -0.37 3.33 2.26
N VAL A 55 -1.45 2.99 1.57
CA VAL A 55 -1.39 2.48 0.20
C VAL A 55 -1.58 3.64 -0.76
N VAL A 56 -0.54 3.96 -1.52
CA VAL A 56 -0.60 5.01 -2.55
C VAL A 56 -1.01 4.36 -3.86
N THR A 57 -2.18 4.68 -4.39
CA THR A 57 -2.66 4.07 -5.64
C THR A 57 -3.48 5.06 -6.47
N ARG A 58 -3.96 4.61 -7.62
CA ARG A 58 -4.84 5.39 -8.50
C ARG A 58 -6.30 5.11 -8.15
N THR A 59 -7.17 6.09 -8.39
CA THR A 59 -8.62 5.98 -8.13
C THR A 59 -9.23 4.76 -8.81
N ASP A 60 -8.85 4.49 -10.06
CA ASP A 60 -9.35 3.37 -10.86
C ASP A 60 -8.86 1.99 -10.38
N LEU A 61 -7.77 1.95 -9.61
CA LEU A 61 -7.19 0.71 -9.12
C LEU A 61 -7.67 0.29 -7.73
N VAL A 62 -8.24 1.20 -6.92
CA VAL A 62 -8.59 0.93 -5.52
C VAL A 62 -9.37 -0.38 -5.34
N GLY A 63 -10.43 -0.58 -6.13
CA GLY A 63 -11.27 -1.78 -6.05
C GLY A 63 -10.58 -3.06 -6.52
N THR A 64 -9.52 -2.95 -7.32
CA THR A 64 -8.78 -4.09 -7.87
C THR A 64 -7.67 -4.59 -6.94
N LEU A 65 -7.28 -3.81 -5.94
CA LEU A 65 -6.17 -4.15 -5.05
C LEU A 65 -6.55 -5.14 -3.95
N ASP A 66 -7.83 -5.44 -3.73
CA ASP A 66 -8.29 -6.38 -2.70
C ASP A 66 -7.69 -6.10 -1.29
N LEU A 67 -7.61 -4.82 -0.93
CA LEU A 67 -6.99 -4.40 0.33
C LEU A 67 -7.77 -4.94 1.54
N PRO A 68 -7.09 -5.38 2.62
CA PRO A 68 -7.77 -5.84 3.82
C PRO A 68 -8.57 -4.69 4.47
N LYS A 69 -9.77 -5.03 4.95
CA LYS A 69 -10.61 -4.12 5.74
C LYS A 69 -10.06 -4.04 7.17
N ASP A 70 -9.06 -3.19 7.39
CA ASP A 70 -8.42 -2.93 8.68
C ASP A 70 -8.37 -1.42 8.91
N VAL A 71 -8.65 -0.97 10.14
CA VAL A 71 -8.67 0.46 10.51
C VAL A 71 -7.31 1.13 10.35
N ARG A 72 -6.23 0.35 10.34
CA ARG A 72 -4.85 0.81 10.17
C ARG A 72 -4.48 1.05 8.70
N VAL A 73 -5.34 0.70 7.75
CA VAL A 73 -5.09 0.86 6.31
C VAL A 73 -5.76 2.13 5.81
N CYS A 74 -4.95 3.04 5.27
CA CYS A 74 -5.39 4.26 4.61
C CYS A 74 -5.01 4.22 3.13
N VAL A 75 -5.89 4.72 2.26
CA VAL A 75 -5.60 4.87 0.83
C VAL A 75 -5.30 6.33 0.53
N ALA A 76 -4.16 6.57 -0.09
CA ALA A 76 -3.79 7.86 -0.66
C ALA A 76 -3.87 7.77 -2.19
N ILE A 77 -4.50 8.75 -2.82
CA ILE A 77 -4.70 8.76 -4.27
C ILE A 77 -3.57 9.54 -4.96
N ASN A 78 -2.93 8.89 -5.93
CA ASN A 78 -2.01 9.51 -6.88
C ASN A 78 -2.43 9.15 -8.32
N ASP A 79 -3.22 10.03 -8.94
CA ASP A 79 -3.70 9.88 -10.32
C ASP A 79 -2.80 10.58 -11.36
N ASP A 80 -1.68 11.17 -10.95
CA ASP A 80 -0.77 11.85 -11.86
C ASP A 80 -0.25 10.87 -12.94
N PRO A 81 -0.53 11.13 -14.24
CA PRO A 81 -0.09 10.26 -15.32
C PRO A 81 1.43 10.34 -15.59
N HIS A 82 2.10 11.38 -15.08
CA HIS A 82 3.54 11.61 -15.22
C HIS A 82 4.34 11.13 -14.01
N SER A 83 3.69 10.74 -12.92
CA SER A 83 4.35 10.19 -11.75
C SER A 83 5.11 8.91 -12.11
N GLU A 84 6.41 8.92 -11.86
CA GLU A 84 7.26 7.75 -11.92
C GLU A 84 7.42 7.19 -10.50
N MET A 85 7.05 5.93 -10.30
CA MET A 85 7.46 5.19 -9.11
C MET A 85 8.78 4.50 -9.42
N ILE A 86 9.80 4.85 -8.64
CA ILE A 86 11.16 4.29 -8.70
C ILE A 86 11.17 2.82 -8.28
#